data_AF-A0A4Q5TIQ1-F1
#
_entry.id   AF-A0A4Q5TIQ1-F1
#
_cell.length_a   1.000
_cell.length_b   1.000
_cell.length_c   1.000
_cell.angle_alpha   90.00
_cell.angle_beta   90.00
_cell.angle_gamma   90.00
#
_symmetry.space_group_name_H-M   'P 1'
#
loop_
_entity.id
_entity.type
_entity.pdbx_description
1 polymer ?
#
loop_
_entity_poly.entity_id
_entity_poly.type
_entity_poly.pdbx_seq_one_letter_code
_entity_poly.pdbx_strand_id
1 'polypeptide(L)' 'MKQLKEGEDYYFNEAGLMVLTETFHLKKGFCCGNGCIHCPYNYVNVAEPKRSELLAKPSAAEPDL' A
#
# COMPACT_ATOMS: atom_id res chain seq x y z
N MET A 1 -14.17 1.86 16.31
CA MET A 1 -13.68 2.31 14.98
C MET A 1 -12.34 2.98 15.21
N LYS A 2 -11.25 2.50 14.59
CA LYS A 2 -9.93 3.13 14.71
C LYS A 2 -9.93 4.35 13.78
N GLN A 3 -9.63 5.54 14.29
CA GLN A 3 -9.46 6.71 13.44
C GLN A 3 -8.19 6.56 12.60
N LEU A 4 -8.27 6.98 11.33
CA LEU A 4 -7.11 7.09 10.45
C LEU A 4 -6.39 8.40 10.75
N LYS A 5 -5.07 8.36 10.79
CA LYS A 5 -4.23 9.54 11.02
C LYS A 5 -3.48 9.93 9.75
N GLU A 6 -3.75 11.13 9.23
CA GLU A 6 -3.02 11.70 8.10
C GLU A 6 -1.52 11.84 8.44
N GLY A 7 -0.64 11.54 7.48
CA GLY A 7 0.80 11.47 7.64
C GLY A 7 1.31 10.18 8.31
N GLU A 8 0.43 9.32 8.80
CA GLU A 8 0.82 8.02 9.39
C GLU A 8 0.14 6.86 8.68
N ASP A 9 -1.19 6.87 8.57
CA ASP A 9 -2.00 5.85 7.92
C ASP A 9 -2.25 6.14 6.43
N TYR A 10 -2.29 7.42 6.07
CA TYR A 10 -2.50 7.86 4.71
C TYR A 10 -1.95 9.27 4.49
N TYR A 11 -1.77 9.66 3.24
CA TYR A 11 -1.52 11.03 2.81
C TYR A 11 -2.29 11.32 1.52
N PHE A 12 -2.33 12.59 1.11
CA PHE A 12 -2.83 12.97 -0.21
C PHE A 12 -1.66 13.29 -1.13
N ASN A 13 -1.61 12.63 -2.29
CA ASN A 13 -0.59 12.92 -3.29
C ASN A 13 -0.90 14.21 -4.06
N GLU A 14 0.01 14.63 -4.95
CA GLU A 14 -0.16 15.83 -5.78
C GLU A 14 -1.42 15.81 -6.66
N ALA A 15 -1.92 14.62 -6.99
CA ALA A 15 -3.17 14.43 -7.73
C ALA A 15 -4.43 14.51 -6.84
N GLY A 16 -4.28 14.79 -5.54
CA GLY A 16 -5.38 14.84 -4.57
C GLY A 16 -5.96 13.46 -4.23
N LEU A 17 -5.25 12.38 -4.54
CA LEU A 17 -5.67 11.02 -4.24
C LEU A 17 -5.17 10.60 -2.86
N MET A 18 -6.03 9.95 -2.08
CA MET A 18 -5.67 9.35 -0.81
C MET A 18 -4.81 8.10 -1.05
N VAL A 19 -3.57 8.13 -0.56
CA VAL A 19 -2.62 7.02 -0.60
C VAL A 19 -2.47 6.44 0.80
N LEU A 20 -2.74 5.14 0.93
CA LEU A 20 -2.59 4.42 2.20
C LEU A 20 -1.14 3.97 2.39
N THR A 21 -0.60 4.21 3.57
CA THR A 21 0.80 3.89 3.90
C THR A 21 0.95 2.41 4.29
N GLU A 22 2.20 1.97 4.39
CA GLU A 22 2.55 0.67 4.96
C GLU A 22 2.00 0.51 6.39
N THR A 23 2.08 1.56 7.22
CA THR A 23 1.59 1.56 8.60
C THR A 23 0.10 1.23 8.69
N PHE A 24 -0.71 1.80 7.79
CA PHE A 24 -2.13 1.46 7.73
C PHE A 24 -2.34 -0.03 7.41
N HIS A 25 -1.58 -0.56 6.45
CA HIS A 25 -1.67 -1.96 6.06
C HIS A 25 -1.17 -2.92 7.15
N LEU A 26 -0.17 -2.53 7.94
CA LEU A 26 0.27 -3.25 9.13
C LEU A 26 -0.81 -3.23 10.22
N LYS A 27 -1.42 -2.07 10.51
CA LYS A 27 -2.54 -1.97 11.46
C LYS A 27 -3.76 -2.78 11.02
N LYS A 28 -4.00 -2.90 9.70
CA LYS A 28 -5.05 -3.75 9.12
C LYS A 28 -4.77 -5.24 9.36
N GLY A 29 -3.51 -5.65 9.42
CA GLY A 29 -3.07 -6.98 9.82
C GLY A 29 -3.18 -8.08 8.75
N PHE A 30 -3.60 -7.77 7.52
CA PHE A 30 -3.64 -8.74 6.43
C PHE A 30 -3.55 -8.08 5.04
N CYS A 31 -3.04 -8.84 4.05
CA CYS A 31 -3.05 -8.44 2.64
C CYS A 31 -4.48 -8.50 2.08
N CYS A 32 -4.98 -7.40 1.53
CA CYS A 32 -6.35 -7.36 1.02
C CYS A 32 -6.51 -7.71 -0.46
N GLY A 33 -5.43 -8.09 -1.16
CA GLY A 33 -5.49 -8.55 -2.55
C GLY A 33 -5.68 -7.45 -3.61
N ASN A 34 -5.62 -6.17 -3.23
CA ASN A 34 -5.85 -5.05 -4.15
C ASN A 34 -4.61 -4.55 -4.90
N GLY A 35 -3.41 -5.07 -4.59
CA GLY A 35 -2.18 -4.62 -5.24
C GLY A 35 -1.74 -3.19 -4.85
N CYS A 36 -1.93 -2.80 -3.59
CA CYS A 36 -1.57 -1.47 -3.06
C CYS A 36 -0.06 -1.21 -3.14
N ILE A 37 0.36 0.02 -3.47
CA ILE A 37 1.78 0.35 -3.68
C ILE A 37 2.66 0.14 -2.43
N HIS A 38 2.13 0.39 -1.22
CA HIS A 38 2.84 0.20 0.05
C HIS A 38 2.48 -1.12 0.75
N CYS A 39 2.29 -2.21 0.00
CA CYS A 39 1.89 -3.50 0.59
C CYS A 39 3.05 -4.17 1.34
N PRO A 40 3.00 -4.30 2.69
CA PRO A 40 4.06 -4.96 3.47
C PRO A 40 4.06 -6.49 3.34
N TYR A 41 3.07 -7.06 2.65
CA TYR A 41 2.82 -8.50 2.62
C TYR A 41 3.22 -9.17 1.29
N ASN A 42 4.08 -8.53 0.50
CA ASN A 42 4.55 -9.06 -0.81
C ASN A 42 3.40 -9.55 -1.71
N TYR A 43 2.28 -8.82 -1.66
CA TYR A 43 1.09 -9.08 -2.47
C TYR A 43 0.53 -10.51 -2.33
N VAL A 44 0.69 -11.17 -1.18
CA VAL A 44 0.35 -12.60 -0.99
C VAL A 44 -1.08 -12.98 -1.41
N ASN A 45 -2.04 -12.08 -1.25
CA ASN A 45 -3.45 -12.32 -1.60
C ASN A 45 -3.86 -11.71 -2.96
N VAL A 46 -2.91 -11.19 -3.75
CA VAL A 46 -3.17 -10.72 -5.12
C VAL A 46 -3.06 -11.93 -6.06
N ALA A 47 -4.06 -12.10 -6.92
CA ALA A 47 -4.09 -13.22 -7.87
C ALA A 47 -3.03 -13.08 -8.98
N GLU A 48 -2.61 -14.21 -9.54
CA GLU A 48 -1.74 -14.24 -10.72
C GLU A 48 -2.51 -13.89 -11.99
N PRO A 49 -1.86 -13.29 -13.00
CA PRO A 49 -0.43 -12.93 -13.08
C PRO A 49 -0.07 -11.61 -12.36
N LYS A 50 -1.06 -10.93 -11.78
CA LYS A 50 -0.91 -9.57 -11.27
C LYS A 50 0.11 -9.45 -10.14
N ARG A 51 0.18 -10.45 -9.25
CA ARG A 51 1.16 -10.46 -8.17
C ARG A 51 2.59 -10.54 -8.71
N SER A 52 2.87 -11.45 -9.64
CA SER A 52 4.18 -11.52 -10.31
C SER A 52 4.55 -10.19 -10.99
N GLU A 53 3.60 -9.53 -11.67
CA GLU A 53 3.85 -8.22 -12.28
C GLU A 53 4.17 -7.12 -11.25
N LEU A 54 3.52 -7.14 -10.07
CA LEU A 54 3.76 -6.18 -9.00
C LEU A 54 5.11 -6.41 -8.30
N LEU A 55 5.53 -7.67 -8.13
CA LEU A 55 6.82 -8.03 -7.56
C LEU A 55 8.00 -7.74 -8.51
N ALA A 56 7.77 -7.83 -9.82
CA ALA A 56 8.79 -7.55 -10.83
C ALA A 56 9.06 -6.06 -11.05
N LYS A 57 8.12 -5.19 -10.65
CA LYS A 57 8.34 -3.75 -10.69
C LYS A 57 9.17 -3.38 -9.46
N PRO A 58 10.30 -2.65 -9.61
CA PRO A 58 10.83 -1.94 -8.46
C PRO A 58 9.69 -1.05 -8.00
N SER A 59 9.08 -1.36 -6.85
CA SER A 59 8.09 -0.47 -6.26
C SER A 59 8.79 0.87 -6.25
N ALA A 60 8.16 1.90 -6.81
CA ALA A 60 8.66 3.25 -6.68
C ALA A 60 8.81 3.47 -5.17
N ALA A 61 10.01 3.26 -4.67
CA ALA A 61 10.53 3.86 -3.47
C ALA A 61 10.67 5.33 -3.87
N GLU A 62 9.52 5.97 -4.09
CA GLU A 62 9.44 7.39 -3.87
C GLU A 62 9.74 7.48 -2.37
N PRO A 63 10.87 8.08 -1.98
CA PRO A 63 11.07 8.41 -0.59
C PRO A 63 9.91 9.35 -0.27
N ASP A 64 8.91 8.82 0.42
CA ASP A 64 7.71 9.56 0.83
C ASP A 64 8.12 10.47 2.00
N LEU A 65 8.91 11.51 1.65
CA LEU A 65 9.06 12.84 2.23
C LEU A 65 10.03 13.70 1.40
#